data_AF-A0A527GTC4-F1
#
_entry.id   AF-A0A527GTC4-F1
#
_cell.length_a   1.000
_cell.length_b   1.000
_cell.length_c   1.000
_cell.angle_alpha   90.00
_cell.angle_beta   90.00
_cell.angle_gamma   90.00
#
_symmetry.space_group_name_H-M   'P 1'
#
loop_
_entity.id
_entity.type
_entity.pdbx_description
1 polymer ?
#
loop_
_entity_poly.entity_id
_entity_poly.type
_entity_poly.pdbx_seq_one_letter_code
_entity_poly.pdbx_strand_id
1 'polypeptide(L)'
;MVAKADVRKFFKVYEKIYNDAIADTVDLNDVADMYSAGFVSVTPAAVMVGENGEQLKAIMTKGFEAYRALGSKRMTCKEVSVTPVDQDHCV
;
A
#
# COMPACT_ATOMS: atom_id res chain seq x y z
N MET A 1 -11.73 -13.97 11.82
CA MET A 1 -11.48 -12.58 12.25
C MET A 1 -9.98 -12.37 12.36
N VAL A 2 -9.45 -11.32 11.72
CA VAL A 2 -8.04 -10.92 11.84
C VAL A 2 -7.83 -10.22 13.17
N ALA A 3 -6.74 -10.54 13.88
CA ALA A 3 -6.45 -9.83 15.12
C ALA A 3 -5.99 -8.40 14.81
N LYS A 4 -6.43 -7.42 15.61
CA LYS A 4 -5.96 -6.02 15.49
C LYS A 4 -4.44 -5.90 15.53
N ALA A 5 -3.76 -6.81 16.22
CA ALA A 5 -2.30 -6.89 16.26
C ALA A 5 -1.69 -7.20 14.87
N ASP A 6 -2.30 -8.11 14.10
CA ASP A 6 -1.82 -8.48 12.77
C ASP A 6 -2.01 -7.33 11.78
N VAL A 7 -3.16 -6.65 11.83
CA VAL A 7 -3.41 -5.44 11.02
C VAL A 7 -2.40 -4.33 11.38
N ARG A 8 -2.07 -4.15 12.66
CA ARG A 8 -1.01 -3.21 13.07
C ARG A 8 0.36 -3.58 12.51
N LYS A 9 0.69 -4.88 12.49
CA LYS A 9 1.93 -5.37 11.90
C LYS A 9 1.97 -5.12 10.39
N PHE A 10 0.88 -5.38 9.68
CA PHE A 10 0.73 -5.05 8.26
C PHE A 10 1.03 -3.57 7.99
N PHE A 11 0.38 -2.65 8.71
CA PHE A 11 0.62 -1.22 8.51
C PHE A 11 2.04 -0.76 8.87
N LYS A 12 2.77 -1.52 9.71
CA LYS A 12 4.20 -1.25 9.94
C LYS A 12 5.08 -1.66 8.77
N VAL A 13 4.75 -2.76 8.09
CA VAL A 13 5.40 -3.14 6.82
C VAL A 13 5.06 -2.14 5.73
N TYR A 14 3.79 -1.73 5.62
CA TYR A 14 3.33 -0.68 4.70
C TYR A 14 4.09 0.64 4.91
N GLU A 15 4.24 1.09 6.17
CA GLU A 15 5.06 2.26 6.53
C GLU A 15 6.50 2.12 6.04
N LYS A 16 7.13 0.96 6.25
CA LYS A 16 8.50 0.71 5.80
C LYS A 16 8.60 0.80 4.28
N ILE A 17 7.76 0.09 3.53
CA ILE A 17 7.78 0.04 2.06
C ILE A 17 7.66 1.44 1.46
N TYR A 18 6.76 2.28 1.97
CA TYR A 18 6.62 3.65 1.47
C TYR A 18 7.83 4.52 1.80
N ASN A 19 8.45 4.35 2.96
CA ASN A 19 9.68 5.07 3.29
C ASN A 19 10.85 4.63 2.42
N ASP A 20 10.97 3.33 2.14
CA ASP A 20 11.95 2.82 1.19
C ASP A 20 11.68 3.37 -0.22
N ALA A 21 10.42 3.51 -0.61
CA ALA A 21 10.05 4.08 -1.90
C ALA A 21 10.36 5.58 -1.99
N ILE A 22 10.17 6.34 -0.91
CA ILE A 22 10.59 7.74 -0.81
C ILE A 22 12.12 7.86 -0.88
N ALA A 23 12.85 6.90 -0.30
CA ALA A 23 14.31 6.81 -0.35
C ALA A 23 14.86 6.24 -1.68
N ASP A 24 13.98 5.82 -2.59
CA ASP A 24 14.32 5.19 -3.87
C ASP A 24 15.07 3.84 -3.73
N THR A 25 14.74 3.08 -2.67
CA THR A 25 15.35 1.78 -2.33
C THR A 25 14.32 0.66 -2.20
N VAL A 26 13.09 0.86 -2.66
CA VAL A 26 12.00 -0.11 -2.53
C VAL A 26 12.17 -1.30 -3.47
N ASP A 27 11.89 -2.51 -2.99
CA ASP A 27 11.66 -3.67 -3.85
C ASP A 27 10.18 -3.70 -4.27
N LEU A 28 9.92 -3.69 -5.57
CA LEU A 28 8.55 -3.74 -6.10
C LEU A 28 7.87 -5.10 -5.89
N ASN A 29 8.63 -6.16 -5.56
CA ASN A 29 8.05 -7.42 -5.12
C ASN A 29 7.46 -7.31 -3.71
N ASP A 30 8.14 -6.63 -2.78
CA ASP A 30 7.59 -6.34 -1.44
C ASP A 30 6.28 -5.54 -1.56
N VAL A 31 6.19 -4.66 -2.56
CA VAL A 31 4.96 -3.91 -2.84
C VAL A 31 3.84 -4.84 -3.34
N ALA A 32 4.15 -5.74 -4.27
CA ALA A 32 3.19 -6.68 -4.82
C ALA A 32 2.63 -7.63 -3.76
N ASP A 33 3.46 -8.07 -2.81
CA ASP A 33 3.06 -8.96 -1.71
C ASP A 33 2.05 -8.32 -0.74
N MET A 34 1.86 -7.00 -0.76
CA MET A 34 0.84 -6.31 0.05
C MET A 34 -0.58 -6.43 -0.52
N TYR A 35 -0.73 -6.82 -1.79
CA TYR A 35 -2.02 -6.82 -2.48
C TYR A 35 -2.47 -8.24 -2.78
N SER A 36 -3.80 -8.44 -2.90
CA SER A 36 -4.37 -9.69 -3.38
C SER A 36 -4.16 -9.84 -4.90
N ALA A 37 -4.88 -10.73 -5.57
CA ALA A 37 -4.80 -10.90 -7.03
C ALA A 37 -5.13 -9.62 -7.82
N GLY A 38 -5.86 -8.68 -7.21
CA GLY A 38 -6.16 -7.39 -7.81
C GLY A 38 -6.08 -6.26 -6.79
N PHE A 39 -6.07 -5.04 -7.29
CA PHE A 39 -6.06 -3.84 -6.46
C PHE A 39 -7.11 -2.84 -6.94
N VAL A 40 -7.54 -2.00 -6.00
CA VAL A 40 -8.38 -0.83 -6.25
C VAL A 40 -7.61 0.38 -5.78
N SER A 41 -7.54 1.42 -6.61
CA SER A 41 -6.95 2.71 -6.25
C SER A 41 -7.98 3.81 -6.47
N VAL A 42 -7.99 4.77 -5.56
CA VAL A 42 -8.94 5.88 -5.57
C VAL A 42 -8.17 7.18 -5.44
N THR A 43 -8.41 8.09 -6.37
CA THR A 43 -7.89 9.46 -6.37
C THR A 43 -9.06 10.43 -6.47
N PRO A 44 -8.88 11.73 -6.16
CA PRO A 44 -9.92 12.72 -6.39
C PRO A 44 -10.45 12.78 -7.84
N ALA A 45 -9.64 12.34 -8.81
CA ALA A 45 -9.99 12.37 -10.22
C ALA A 45 -10.75 11.11 -10.68
N ALA A 46 -10.46 9.95 -10.10
CA ALA A 46 -11.00 8.67 -10.58
C ALA A 46 -10.82 7.51 -9.59
N VAL A 47 -11.67 6.48 -9.77
CA VAL A 47 -11.48 5.12 -9.25
C VAL A 47 -10.86 4.28 -10.36
N MET A 48 -9.85 3.48 -10.02
CA MET A 48 -9.19 2.55 -10.94
C MET A 48 -9.02 1.18 -10.30
N VAL A 49 -9.02 0.15 -11.14
CA VAL A 49 -8.76 -1.24 -10.75
C VAL A 49 -7.67 -1.82 -11.64
N GLY A 50 -6.96 -2.83 -11.15
CA GLY A 50 -5.97 -3.56 -11.94
C GLY A 50 -5.57 -4.88 -11.30
N GLU A 51 -4.80 -5.66 -12.04
CA GLU A 51 -4.25 -6.92 -11.60
C GLU A 51 -2.93 -6.71 -10.87
N ASN A 52 -2.68 -7.52 -9.85
CA ASN A 52 -1.39 -7.59 -9.19
C ASN A 52 -0.37 -8.30 -10.11
N GLY A 53 0.91 -7.99 -9.94
CA GLY A 53 1.99 -8.37 -10.84
C GLY A 53 2.56 -7.15 -11.54
N GLU A 54 2.92 -7.29 -12.81
CA GLU A 54 3.64 -6.25 -13.53
C GLU A 54 2.83 -4.95 -13.73
N GLN A 55 1.49 -5.06 -13.84
CA GLN A 55 0.64 -3.88 -13.92
C GLN A 55 0.70 -3.05 -12.63
N LEU A 56 0.56 -3.69 -11.46
CA LEU A 56 0.68 -3.02 -10.17
C LEU A 56 2.06 -2.39 -10.01
N LYS A 57 3.14 -3.13 -10.30
CA LYS A 57 4.51 -2.63 -10.19
C LYS A 57 4.71 -1.37 -11.02
N ALA A 58 4.25 -1.35 -12.27
CA ALA A 58 4.36 -0.19 -13.15
C ALA A 58 3.60 1.04 -12.63
N ILE A 59 2.41 0.84 -12.06
CA ILE A 59 1.59 1.92 -11.48
C ILE A 59 2.23 2.45 -10.20
N MET A 60 2.71 1.57 -9.33
CA MET A 60 3.35 1.94 -8.06
C MET A 60 4.66 2.68 -8.29
N THR A 61 5.48 2.29 -9.28
CA THR A 61 6.68 3.04 -9.68
C THR A 61 6.37 4.49 -9.99
N LYS A 62 5.37 4.74 -10.85
CA LYS A 62 4.93 6.11 -11.19
C LYS A 62 4.41 6.88 -9.97
N GLY A 63 3.68 6.20 -9.08
CA GLY A 63 3.20 6.79 -7.83
C GLY A 63 4.36 7.21 -6.91
N PHE A 64 5.37 6.38 -6.76
CA PHE A 64 6.55 6.68 -5.94
C PHE A 64 7.42 7.78 -6.52
N GLU A 65 7.60 7.81 -7.85
CA GLU A 65 8.23 8.93 -8.55
C GLU A 65 7.51 10.25 -8.27
N ALA A 66 6.17 10.25 -8.30
CA ALA A 66 5.38 11.42 -7.97
C ALA A 66 5.56 11.87 -6.51
N TYR A 67 5.61 10.95 -5.54
CA TYR A 67 5.89 11.29 -4.14
C TYR A 67 7.27 11.95 -3.98
N ARG A 68 8.30 11.44 -4.65
CA ARG A 68 9.66 12.01 -4.63
C ARG A 68 9.68 13.39 -5.28
N ALA A 69 9.03 13.55 -6.44
CA ALA A 69 8.93 14.84 -7.13
C ALA A 69 8.21 15.92 -6.31
N LEU A 70 7.21 15.55 -5.51
CA LEU A 70 6.53 16.44 -4.56
C LEU A 70 7.39 16.83 -3.35
N GLY A 71 8.56 16.19 -3.16
CA GLY A 71 9.45 16.46 -2.03
C GLY A 71 9.07 15.73 -0.74
N SER A 72 8.28 14.66 -0.83
CA SER A 72 7.91 13.82 0.32
C SER A 72 9.16 13.34 1.07
N LYS A 73 9.12 13.36 2.40
CA LYS A 73 10.28 13.00 3.24
C LYS A 73 10.10 11.72 4.04
N ARG A 74 8.88 11.47 4.49
CA ARG A 74 8.57 10.32 5.33
C ARG A 74 7.07 10.06 5.32
N MET A 75 6.71 8.78 5.38
CA MET A 75 5.37 8.32 5.73
C MET A 75 5.36 7.78 7.17
N THR A 76 4.31 8.04 7.92
CA THR A 76 4.14 7.52 9.28
C THR A 76 2.71 7.07 9.52
N CYS A 77 2.53 5.78 9.84
CA CYS A 77 1.25 5.24 10.27
C CYS A 77 1.06 5.55 11.76
N LYS A 78 0.21 6.53 12.07
CA LYS A 78 -0.01 7.01 13.45
C LYS A 78 -0.89 6.07 14.28
N GLU A 79 -1.99 5.60 13.71
CA GLU A 79 -2.98 4.79 14.40
C GLU A 79 -3.63 3.79 13.43
N VAL A 80 -4.08 2.65 13.97
CA VAL A 80 -4.85 1.64 13.24
C VAL A 80 -6.16 1.40 13.97
N SER A 81 -7.26 1.73 13.29
CA SER A 81 -8.62 1.35 13.66
C SER A 81 -9.09 0.22 12.75
N VAL A 82 -9.89 -0.71 13.29
CA VAL A 82 -10.39 -1.87 12.55
C VAL A 82 -11.90 -1.92 12.74
N THR A 83 -12.62 -1.88 11.63
CA THR A 83 -14.07 -2.05 11.56
C THR A 83 -14.36 -3.34 10.79
N PRO A 84 -14.93 -4.37 11.42
CA PRO A 84 -15.37 -5.57 10.70
C PRO A 84 -16.43 -5.22 9.67
N VAL A 85 -16.36 -5.83 8.49
CA VAL A 85 -17.39 -5.72 7.45
C VAL A 85 -18.34 -6.91 7.56
N ASP A 86 -17.83 -8.11 7.25
CA ASP A 86 -18.52 -9.38 7.42
C ASP A 86 -17.49 -10.53 7.58
N GLN A 87 -17.95 -11.77 7.50
CA GLN A 87 -17.12 -12.97 7.65
C GLN A 87 -16.20 -13.26 6.46
N ASP A 88 -16.52 -12.73 5.28
CA ASP A 88 -15.82 -12.97 4.02
C ASP A 88 -14.70 -11.93 3.78
N HIS A 89 -14.72 -10.83 4.53
CA HIS A 89 -13.66 -9.83 4.54
C HIS A 89 -12.63 -10.11 5.64
N CYS A 90 -11.51 -10.72 5.27
CA CYS A 90 -10.30 -10.80 6.11
C CYS A 90 -9.10 -10.14 5.42
N VAL A 91 -8.29 -9.47 6.23
CA VAL A 91 -6.93 -9.01 5.88
C VAL A 91 -5.94 -10.16 6.00
#